data_AF-R3KU75-F1
#
_entry.id   AF-R3KU75-F1
#
_cell.length_a   1.000
_cell.length_b   1.000
_cell.length_c   1.000
_cell.angle_alpha   90.00
_cell.angle_beta   90.00
_cell.angle_gamma   90.00
#
_symmetry.space_group_name_H-M   'P 1'
#
loop_
_entity.id
_entity.type
_entity.pdbx_description
1 polymer ?
#
loop_
_entity_poly.entity_id
_entity_poly.type
_entity_poly.pdbx_seq_one_letter_code
_entity_poly.pdbx_strand_id
1 'polypeptide(L)'
;MKTLSGILMLVLVLCGMSLFSFKAPRGKKSLSALSGAACATFLPEAFLRYAVGGVFHLDYVSQIGETMGSLGGLAAGALVPLAFGISPVFSIILGLSLIKVSLLPAFITAYLLSFVVEQMQKRIPEGIDLLVVILVIPVAASLVAGFIQPVVLGVLEVIGGTILSAVDGNPYVMGAILGAIIPIVGMTPLSSMVLTALIGLTGVPMAVGALTCYGSSIVNAALFKKLKLGTASTPLAVAIEPLTQVDIISSNPIPIYATNLFSGMVSGIVVTFFGLKVPVTGMATPWAGLLVTLGNNAIQTTLLAVAIITVVSLMFGFLGALVFKRYRIEAVDNTPEFEGTTEVTSEKEKEAVKTKGGVTYEHSYGHQ
;
A
#
# COMPACT_ATOMS: atom_id res chain seq x y z
N MET A 1 -14.16 24.02 -13.02
CA MET A 1 -12.71 24.07 -13.31
C MET A 1 -11.89 23.33 -12.24
N LYS A 2 -12.07 23.60 -10.93
CA LYS A 2 -11.36 22.89 -9.85
C LYS A 2 -11.55 21.36 -9.88
N THR A 3 -12.78 20.89 -10.10
CA THR A 3 -13.14 19.46 -10.14
C THR A 3 -12.46 18.71 -11.29
N LEU A 4 -12.36 19.34 -12.47
CA LEU A 4 -11.67 18.78 -13.63
C LEU A 4 -10.16 18.70 -13.39
N SER A 5 -9.59 19.68 -12.70
CA SER A 5 -8.16 19.74 -12.38
C SER A 5 -7.72 18.60 -11.47
N GLY A 6 -8.46 18.25 -10.42
CA GLY A 6 -8.05 17.14 -9.54
C GLY A 6 -8.40 15.76 -10.08
N ILE A 7 -9.44 15.59 -10.90
CA ILE A 7 -9.65 14.34 -11.66
C ILE A 7 -8.50 14.13 -12.65
N LEU A 8 -8.10 15.18 -13.38
CA LEU A 8 -6.95 15.11 -14.27
C LEU A 8 -5.66 14.80 -13.50
N MET A 9 -5.46 15.44 -12.35
CA MET A 9 -4.30 15.18 -11.49
C MET A 9 -4.28 13.73 -10.98
N LEU A 10 -5.43 13.21 -10.55
CA LEU A 10 -5.57 11.81 -10.15
C LEU A 10 -5.19 10.87 -11.29
N VAL A 11 -5.75 11.07 -12.49
CA VAL A 11 -5.41 10.27 -13.67
C VAL A 11 -3.91 10.35 -13.98
N LEU A 12 -3.33 11.55 -13.92
CA LEU A 12 -1.90 11.75 -14.15
C LEU A 12 -1.05 10.98 -13.14
N VAL A 13 -1.41 11.02 -11.87
CA VAL A 13 -0.71 10.29 -10.80
C VAL A 13 -0.86 8.77 -11.00
N LEU A 14 -2.06 8.28 -11.32
CA LEU A 14 -2.30 6.86 -11.62
C LEU A 14 -1.45 6.40 -12.82
N CYS A 15 -1.40 7.19 -13.90
CA CYS A 15 -0.54 6.93 -15.05
C CYS A 15 0.95 6.94 -14.66
N GLY A 16 1.37 7.91 -13.85
CA GLY A 16 2.74 8.00 -13.35
C GLY A 16 3.14 6.77 -12.53
N MET A 17 2.23 6.23 -11.73
CA MET A 17 2.46 5.04 -10.92
C MET A 17 2.51 3.76 -11.74
N SER A 18 1.63 3.60 -12.73
CA SER A 18 1.75 2.50 -13.69
C SER A 18 3.06 2.60 -14.46
N LEU A 19 3.45 3.79 -14.92
CA LEU A 19 4.72 4.00 -15.60
C LEU A 19 5.92 3.68 -14.71
N PHE A 20 5.86 4.07 -13.43
CA PHE A 20 6.87 3.73 -12.43
C PHE A 20 6.97 2.21 -12.25
N SER A 21 5.84 1.51 -12.14
CA SER A 21 5.78 0.04 -12.04
C SER A 21 6.46 -0.66 -13.23
N PHE A 22 6.22 -0.17 -14.46
CA PHE A 22 6.74 -0.81 -15.67
C PHE A 22 8.16 -0.41 -16.07
N LYS A 23 8.57 0.83 -15.77
CA LYS A 23 9.74 1.46 -16.40
C LYS A 23 10.82 1.87 -15.41
N ALA A 24 10.49 2.05 -14.14
CA ALA A 24 11.48 2.44 -13.14
C ALA A 24 12.30 1.22 -12.67
N PRO A 25 13.62 1.39 -12.43
CA PRO A 25 14.46 0.31 -11.92
C PRO A 25 13.94 -0.16 -10.55
N ARG A 26 13.69 -1.47 -10.40
CA ARG A 26 13.06 -2.08 -9.21
C ARG A 26 11.68 -1.48 -8.85
N GLY A 27 10.98 -0.86 -9.81
CA GLY A 27 9.70 -0.18 -9.57
C GLY A 27 8.64 -1.09 -8.96
N LYS A 28 8.39 -2.26 -9.55
CA LYS A 28 7.42 -3.27 -9.03
C LYS A 28 7.73 -3.66 -7.58
N LYS A 29 8.97 -4.07 -7.29
CA LYS A 29 9.41 -4.46 -5.94
C LYS A 29 9.23 -3.33 -4.92
N SER A 30 9.57 -2.11 -5.31
CA SER A 30 9.41 -0.91 -4.47
C SER A 30 7.94 -0.63 -4.15
N LEU A 31 7.05 -0.75 -5.14
CA LEU A 31 5.61 -0.57 -4.93
C LEU A 31 5.02 -1.64 -4.02
N SER A 32 5.44 -2.90 -4.16
CA SER A 32 5.05 -3.96 -3.24
C SER A 32 5.54 -3.69 -1.81
N ALA A 33 6.77 -3.19 -1.65
CA ALA A 33 7.30 -2.78 -0.34
C ALA A 33 6.52 -1.62 0.27
N LEU A 34 6.12 -0.63 -0.54
CA LEU A 34 5.27 0.48 -0.10
C LEU A 34 3.89 0.01 0.38
N SER A 35 3.28 -0.90 -0.37
CA SER A 35 2.03 -1.54 0.05
C SER A 35 2.20 -2.30 1.36
N GLY A 36 3.27 -3.09 1.49
CA GLY A 36 3.62 -3.78 2.73
C GLY A 36 3.75 -2.81 3.91
N ALA A 37 4.38 -1.65 3.70
CA ALA A 37 4.48 -0.61 4.73
C ALA A 37 3.12 -0.06 5.15
N ALA A 38 2.22 0.21 4.19
CA ALA A 38 0.86 0.67 4.48
C ALA A 38 0.05 -0.40 5.22
N CYS A 39 0.17 -1.67 4.81
CA CYS A 39 -0.48 -2.80 5.46
C CYS A 39 0.07 -3.07 6.87
N ALA A 40 1.32 -2.71 7.16
CA ALA A 40 1.93 -2.88 8.47
C ALA A 40 1.65 -1.72 9.44
N THR A 41 1.11 -0.59 8.95
CA THR A 41 0.94 0.64 9.74
C THR A 41 -0.50 1.12 9.74
N PHE A 42 -0.98 1.65 8.61
CA PHE A 42 -2.31 2.23 8.46
C PHE A 42 -3.44 1.20 8.58
N LEU A 43 -3.25 -0.02 8.10
CA LEU A 43 -4.27 -1.06 8.24
C LEU A 43 -4.48 -1.46 9.72
N PRO A 44 -3.43 -1.76 10.50
CA PRO A 44 -3.54 -1.91 11.95
C PRO A 44 -4.11 -0.69 12.66
N GLU A 45 -3.77 0.54 12.26
CA GLU A 45 -4.41 1.73 12.80
C GLU A 45 -5.92 1.70 12.55
N ALA A 46 -6.36 1.44 11.33
CA ALA A 46 -7.78 1.37 10.99
C ALA A 46 -8.55 0.36 11.86
N PHE A 47 -7.97 -0.83 12.08
CA PHE A 47 -8.57 -1.87 12.89
C PHE A 47 -8.48 -1.60 14.40
N LEU A 48 -7.30 -1.30 14.93
CA LEU A 48 -7.09 -1.18 16.37
C LEU A 48 -7.57 0.17 16.91
N ARG A 49 -7.26 1.27 16.21
CA ARG A 49 -7.66 2.62 16.64
C ARG A 49 -9.15 2.84 16.49
N TYR A 50 -9.68 2.61 15.30
CA TYR A 50 -11.03 3.06 14.98
C TYR A 50 -12.06 1.92 15.10
N ALA A 51 -11.82 0.77 14.48
CA ALA A 51 -12.81 -0.31 14.45
C ALA A 51 -12.96 -1.03 15.79
N VAL A 52 -11.87 -1.35 16.49
CA VAL A 52 -11.90 -2.05 17.78
C VAL A 52 -11.90 -1.02 18.92
N GLY A 53 -10.85 -0.22 19.01
CA GLY A 53 -10.70 0.79 20.07
C GLY A 53 -11.83 1.81 20.09
N GLY A 54 -12.14 2.40 18.93
CA GLY A 54 -13.18 3.42 18.80
C GLY A 54 -14.60 2.88 19.01
N VAL A 55 -14.98 1.78 18.35
CA VAL A 55 -16.36 1.24 18.43
C VAL A 55 -16.65 0.58 19.78
N PHE A 56 -15.69 -0.15 20.35
CA PHE A 56 -15.87 -0.84 21.64
C PHE A 56 -15.37 -0.03 22.85
N HIS A 57 -14.95 1.22 22.64
CA HIS A 57 -14.45 2.13 23.67
C HIS A 57 -13.28 1.56 24.49
N LEU A 58 -12.29 0.98 23.80
CA LEU A 58 -11.09 0.39 24.39
C LEU A 58 -9.87 1.29 24.17
N ASP A 59 -9.65 2.25 25.08
CA ASP A 59 -8.60 3.29 24.95
C ASP A 59 -7.20 2.72 24.75
N TYR A 60 -6.85 1.64 25.46
CA TYR A 60 -5.54 0.99 25.31
C TYR A 60 -5.33 0.44 23.90
N VAL A 61 -6.35 -0.20 23.32
CA VAL A 61 -6.29 -0.71 21.94
C VAL A 61 -6.20 0.46 20.96
N SER A 62 -6.88 1.57 21.26
CA SER A 62 -6.81 2.78 20.44
C SER A 62 -5.41 3.34 20.34
N GLN A 63 -4.69 3.42 21.47
CA GLN A 63 -3.31 3.92 21.53
C GLN A 63 -2.33 3.02 20.78
N ILE A 64 -2.52 1.70 20.81
CA ILE A 64 -1.71 0.76 20.01
C ILE A 64 -1.89 1.09 18.52
N GLY A 65 -3.13 1.22 18.06
CA GLY A 65 -3.44 1.54 16.67
C GLY A 65 -2.84 2.88 16.23
N GLU A 66 -2.96 3.93 17.05
CA GLU A 66 -2.37 5.24 16.80
C GLU A 66 -0.84 5.17 16.68
N THR A 67 -0.20 4.41 17.56
CA THR A 67 1.26 4.21 17.51
C THR A 67 1.65 3.54 16.19
N MET A 68 0.98 2.44 15.81
CA MET A 68 1.27 1.73 14.55
C MET A 68 1.06 2.62 13.32
N GLY A 69 -0.02 3.40 13.27
CA GLY A 69 -0.32 4.32 12.17
C GLY A 69 0.72 5.42 12.02
N SER A 70 1.25 5.94 13.14
CA SER A 70 2.26 7.00 13.13
C SER A 70 3.61 6.59 12.51
N LEU A 71 3.88 5.29 12.41
CA LEU A 71 5.17 4.75 11.95
C LEU A 71 5.22 4.49 10.43
N GLY A 72 4.25 5.01 9.65
CA GLY A 72 4.19 4.83 8.19
C GLY A 72 5.48 5.22 7.45
N GLY A 73 6.11 6.34 7.84
CA GLY A 73 7.38 6.79 7.26
C GLY A 73 8.54 5.85 7.53
N LEU A 74 8.62 5.33 8.77
CA LEU A 74 9.61 4.34 9.16
C LEU A 74 9.43 3.03 8.39
N ALA A 75 8.20 2.52 8.30
CA ALA A 75 7.90 1.28 7.61
C ALA A 75 8.25 1.37 6.12
N ALA A 76 7.89 2.46 5.45
CA ALA A 76 8.27 2.68 4.05
C ALA A 76 9.79 2.81 3.89
N GLY A 77 10.43 3.56 4.78
CA GLY A 77 11.88 3.76 4.78
C GLY A 77 12.70 2.50 5.05
N ALA A 78 12.13 1.50 5.73
CA ALA A 78 12.78 0.22 5.99
C ALA A 78 12.46 -0.86 4.95
N LEU A 79 11.20 -0.98 4.51
CA LEU A 79 10.81 -2.06 3.59
C LEU A 79 11.30 -1.84 2.15
N VAL A 80 11.42 -0.58 1.71
CA VAL A 80 11.92 -0.26 0.37
C VAL A 80 13.38 -0.66 0.17
N PRO A 81 14.34 -0.25 1.03
CA PRO A 81 15.74 -0.70 0.90
C PRO A 81 15.89 -2.21 1.09
N LEU A 82 15.08 -2.84 1.96
CA LEU A 82 15.06 -4.31 2.06
C LEU A 82 14.70 -4.97 0.73
N ALA A 83 13.70 -4.45 0.01
CA ALA A 83 13.34 -4.93 -1.32
C ALA A 83 14.43 -4.72 -2.39
N PHE A 84 15.47 -3.94 -2.08
CA PHE A 84 16.66 -3.73 -2.92
C PHE A 84 17.81 -4.69 -2.57
N GLY A 85 17.65 -5.54 -1.54
CA GLY A 85 18.71 -6.42 -1.04
C GLY A 85 19.72 -5.70 -0.13
N ILE A 86 19.34 -4.55 0.42
CA ILE A 86 20.16 -3.84 1.41
C ILE A 86 20.02 -4.52 2.76
N SER A 87 21.08 -4.51 3.56
CA SER A 87 21.09 -5.13 4.89
C SER A 87 19.94 -4.61 5.77
N PRO A 88 19.37 -5.46 6.66
CA PRO A 88 18.33 -5.03 7.58
C PRO A 88 18.75 -3.85 8.46
N VAL A 89 20.02 -3.80 8.87
CA VAL A 89 20.54 -2.72 9.71
C VAL A 89 20.49 -1.37 8.98
N PHE A 90 20.98 -1.30 7.74
CA PHE A 90 20.97 -0.04 6.97
C PHE A 90 19.55 0.37 6.58
N SER A 91 18.71 -0.62 6.30
CA SER A 91 17.29 -0.39 6.02
C SER A 91 16.57 0.23 7.22
N ILE A 92 16.81 -0.27 8.43
CA ILE A 92 16.25 0.32 9.65
C ILE A 92 16.81 1.72 9.92
N ILE A 93 18.11 1.97 9.67
CA ILE A 93 18.68 3.33 9.80
C ILE A 93 17.97 4.32 8.86
N LEU A 94 17.76 3.94 7.61
CA LEU A 94 17.00 4.76 6.66
C LEU A 94 15.54 4.96 7.09
N GLY A 95 14.89 3.90 7.58
CA GLY A 95 13.54 3.97 8.16
C GLY A 95 13.44 4.93 9.35
N LEU A 96 14.33 4.81 10.34
CA LEU A 96 14.38 5.68 11.50
C LEU A 96 14.58 7.16 11.10
N SER A 97 15.35 7.40 10.04
CA SER A 97 15.56 8.75 9.49
C SER A 97 14.30 9.38 8.90
N LEU A 98 13.30 8.56 8.56
CA LEU A 98 12.05 8.97 7.94
C LEU A 98 10.83 8.86 8.88
N ILE A 99 11.04 8.67 10.19
CA ILE A 99 9.95 8.43 11.15
C ILE A 99 8.90 9.55 11.22
N LYS A 100 9.28 10.80 10.94
CA LYS A 100 8.38 11.97 10.92
C LYS A 100 7.85 12.33 9.53
N VAL A 101 8.21 11.56 8.53
CA VAL A 101 7.86 11.81 7.13
C VAL A 101 6.62 10.98 6.79
N SER A 102 5.66 11.55 6.07
CA SER A 102 4.49 10.79 5.63
C SER A 102 4.89 9.61 4.73
N LEU A 103 4.07 8.55 4.71
CA LEU A 103 4.38 7.28 4.03
C LEU A 103 4.82 7.45 2.56
N LEU A 104 4.10 8.24 1.76
CA LEU A 104 4.40 8.40 0.34
C LEU A 104 5.67 9.23 0.07
N PRO A 105 5.90 10.40 0.70
CA PRO A 105 7.20 11.07 0.62
C PRO A 105 8.37 10.23 1.15
N ALA A 106 8.16 9.48 2.23
CA ALA A 106 9.16 8.58 2.80
C ALA A 106 9.52 7.49 1.79
N PHE A 107 8.54 6.90 1.10
CA PHE A 107 8.77 5.95 0.02
C PHE A 107 9.65 6.51 -1.09
N ILE A 108 9.33 7.68 -1.64
CA ILE A 108 10.10 8.25 -2.75
C ILE A 108 11.52 8.56 -2.27
N THR A 109 11.67 9.10 -1.05
CA THR A 109 12.98 9.36 -0.44
C THR A 109 13.78 8.08 -0.28
N ALA A 110 13.16 7.03 0.27
CA ALA A 110 13.80 5.75 0.50
C ALA A 110 14.17 5.07 -0.82
N TYR A 111 13.32 5.13 -1.83
CA TYR A 111 13.60 4.61 -3.17
C TYR A 111 14.86 5.25 -3.77
N LEU A 112 14.97 6.58 -3.70
CA LEU A 112 16.14 7.30 -4.22
C LEU A 112 17.41 6.97 -3.42
N LEU A 113 17.34 6.99 -2.09
CA LEU A 113 18.50 6.72 -1.24
C LEU A 113 18.91 5.25 -1.22
N SER A 114 18.00 4.32 -1.54
CA SER A 114 18.35 2.89 -1.64
C SER A 114 19.44 2.66 -2.69
N PHE A 115 19.46 3.41 -3.80
CA PHE A 115 20.56 3.30 -4.76
C PHE A 115 21.91 3.74 -4.18
N VAL A 116 21.91 4.75 -3.31
CA VAL A 116 23.13 5.25 -2.65
C VAL A 116 23.60 4.25 -1.61
N VAL A 117 22.70 3.79 -0.74
CA VAL A 117 23.00 2.82 0.33
C VAL A 117 23.48 1.50 -0.24
N GLU A 118 22.87 1.02 -1.32
CA GLU A 118 23.33 -0.20 -2.01
C GLU A 118 24.79 -0.08 -2.49
N GLN A 119 25.19 1.09 -2.98
CA GLN A 119 26.57 1.31 -3.40
C GLN A 119 27.53 1.47 -2.23
N MET A 120 27.10 2.08 -1.13
CA MET A 120 27.88 2.13 0.10
C MET A 120 28.15 0.73 0.63
N GLN A 121 27.12 -0.12 0.70
CA GLN A 121 27.24 -1.52 1.15
C GLN A 121 28.18 -2.35 0.26
N LYS A 122 28.19 -2.12 -1.05
CA LYS A 122 29.05 -2.88 -1.98
C LYS A 122 30.51 -2.40 -2.00
N ARG A 123 30.77 -1.14 -1.70
CA ARG A 123 32.09 -0.51 -1.92
C ARG A 123 32.87 -0.24 -0.63
N ILE A 124 32.19 -0.09 0.50
CA ILE A 124 32.83 0.26 1.77
C ILE A 124 33.09 -1.04 2.56
N PRO A 125 34.27 -1.19 3.19
CA PRO A 125 34.55 -2.33 4.06
C PRO A 125 33.55 -2.46 5.21
N GLU A 126 33.25 -3.70 5.58
CA GLU A 126 32.36 -4.04 6.68
C GLU A 126 32.81 -3.37 8.00
N GLY A 127 31.86 -2.78 8.72
CA GLY A 127 32.07 -2.02 9.95
C GLY A 127 32.32 -0.52 9.71
N ILE A 128 33.08 -0.16 8.68
CA ILE A 128 33.23 1.25 8.25
C ILE A 128 31.96 1.70 7.56
N ASP A 129 31.37 0.84 6.73
CA ASP A 129 30.12 1.06 6.04
C ASP A 129 28.99 1.48 6.99
N LEU A 130 28.86 0.81 8.14
CA LEU A 130 27.90 1.15 9.19
C LEU A 130 28.09 2.58 9.71
N LEU A 131 29.33 2.97 10.06
CA LEU A 131 29.60 4.33 10.54
C LEU A 131 29.26 5.38 9.48
N VAL A 132 29.64 5.13 8.22
CA VAL A 132 29.32 6.07 7.14
C VAL A 132 27.82 6.14 6.91
N VAL A 133 27.10 5.01 6.93
CA VAL A 133 25.64 4.98 6.81
C VAL A 133 24.97 5.78 7.94
N ILE A 134 25.39 5.59 9.19
CA ILE A 134 24.86 6.33 10.35
C ILE A 134 25.06 7.84 10.23
N LEU A 135 26.20 8.28 9.69
CA LEU A 135 26.51 9.72 9.59
C LEU A 135 25.89 10.38 8.36
N VAL A 136 25.84 9.68 7.23
CA VAL A 136 25.45 10.26 5.93
C VAL A 136 23.95 10.10 5.67
N ILE A 137 23.38 8.92 5.92
CA ILE A 137 22.02 8.60 5.49
C ILE A 137 20.95 9.41 6.22
N PRO A 138 21.00 9.63 7.55
CA PRO A 138 19.99 10.46 8.23
C PRO A 138 19.96 11.91 7.72
N VAL A 139 21.13 12.49 7.44
CA VAL A 139 21.24 13.85 6.90
C VAL A 139 20.71 13.89 5.47
N ALA A 140 21.12 12.94 4.62
CA ALA A 140 20.66 12.84 3.25
C ALA A 140 19.13 12.62 3.17
N ALA A 141 18.59 11.73 4.01
CA ALA A 141 17.15 11.44 4.09
C ALA A 141 16.35 12.69 4.49
N SER A 142 16.83 13.43 5.49
CA SER A 142 16.18 14.67 5.93
C SER A 142 16.16 15.73 4.82
N LEU A 143 17.28 15.91 4.10
CA LEU A 143 17.36 16.85 2.99
C LEU A 143 16.42 16.47 1.84
N VAL A 144 16.49 15.22 1.39
CA VAL A 144 15.68 14.72 0.26
C VAL A 144 14.19 14.73 0.62
N ALA A 145 13.81 14.25 1.81
CA ALA A 145 12.42 14.27 2.26
C ALA A 145 11.87 15.69 2.38
N GLY A 146 12.70 16.65 2.85
CA GLY A 146 12.32 18.06 2.96
C GLY A 146 11.91 18.68 1.62
N PHE A 147 12.48 18.24 0.51
CA PHE A 147 12.07 18.68 -0.84
C PHE A 147 10.87 17.90 -1.39
N ILE A 148 10.79 16.59 -1.13
CA ILE A 148 9.75 15.73 -1.70
C ILE A 148 8.40 15.92 -1.01
N GLN A 149 8.39 16.05 0.31
CA GLN A 149 7.18 16.13 1.11
C GLN A 149 6.21 17.24 0.68
N PRO A 150 6.62 18.52 0.52
CA PRO A 150 5.70 19.57 0.10
C PRO A 150 5.13 19.33 -1.31
N VAL A 151 5.92 18.75 -2.22
CA VAL A 151 5.45 18.43 -3.58
C VAL A 151 4.35 17.38 -3.52
N VAL A 152 4.57 16.27 -2.82
CA VAL A 152 3.60 15.18 -2.70
C VAL A 152 2.33 15.66 -2.00
N LEU A 153 2.46 16.40 -0.90
CA LEU A 153 1.30 16.93 -0.17
C LEU A 153 0.50 17.91 -1.04
N GLY A 154 1.16 18.79 -1.80
CA GLY A 154 0.48 19.69 -2.73
C GLY A 154 -0.30 18.95 -3.82
N VAL A 155 0.23 17.83 -4.33
CA VAL A 155 -0.53 16.97 -5.26
C VAL A 155 -1.77 16.37 -4.60
N LEU A 156 -1.63 15.84 -3.38
CA LEU A 156 -2.74 15.27 -2.63
C LEU A 156 -3.80 16.31 -2.26
N GLU A 157 -3.40 17.54 -1.97
CA GLU A 157 -4.31 18.67 -1.73
C GLU A 157 -5.12 19.05 -2.98
N VAL A 158 -4.51 19.05 -4.16
CA VAL A 158 -5.23 19.32 -5.43
C VAL A 158 -6.27 18.23 -5.72
N ILE A 159 -5.90 16.96 -5.51
CA ILE A 159 -6.84 15.83 -5.63
C ILE A 159 -7.94 15.95 -4.57
N GLY A 160 -7.56 16.28 -3.34
CA GLY A 160 -8.44 16.46 -2.20
C GLY A 160 -9.45 17.59 -2.36
N GLY A 161 -9.03 18.73 -2.90
CA GLY A 161 -9.89 19.88 -3.17
C GLY A 161 -10.98 19.57 -4.22
N THR A 162 -10.72 18.64 -5.14
CA THR A 162 -11.74 18.12 -6.06
C THR A 162 -12.79 17.31 -5.33
N ILE A 163 -12.36 16.44 -4.40
CA ILE A 163 -13.24 15.66 -3.54
C ILE A 163 -14.14 16.58 -2.70
N LEU A 164 -13.56 17.58 -2.03
CA LEU A 164 -14.32 18.55 -1.23
C LEU A 164 -15.32 19.35 -2.08
N SER A 165 -14.94 19.75 -3.30
CA SER A 165 -15.88 20.46 -4.19
C SER A 165 -17.08 19.61 -4.63
N ALA A 166 -16.97 18.28 -4.58
CA ALA A 166 -18.09 17.39 -4.83
C ALA A 166 -19.05 17.29 -3.63
N VAL A 167 -18.56 17.55 -2.41
CA VAL A 167 -19.35 17.51 -1.17
C VAL A 167 -20.36 18.66 -1.09
N ASP A 168 -20.04 19.83 -1.63
CA ASP A 168 -20.93 21.01 -1.62
C ASP A 168 -22.07 20.93 -2.66
N GLY A 169 -22.15 19.83 -3.41
CA GLY A 169 -23.13 19.62 -4.47
C GLY A 169 -24.38 18.84 -4.04
N ASN A 170 -25.06 18.25 -5.04
CA ASN A 170 -26.17 17.33 -4.80
C ASN A 170 -25.64 16.08 -4.06
N PRO A 171 -26.25 15.64 -2.93
CA PRO A 171 -25.77 14.49 -2.15
C PRO A 171 -25.57 13.20 -2.95
N TYR A 172 -26.44 12.92 -3.93
CA TYR A 172 -26.30 11.72 -4.76
C TYR A 172 -25.19 11.84 -5.78
N VAL A 173 -24.96 13.05 -6.33
CA VAL A 173 -23.84 13.33 -7.23
C VAL A 173 -22.52 13.26 -6.46
N MET A 174 -22.49 13.81 -5.24
CA MET A 174 -21.40 13.64 -4.29
C MET A 174 -21.12 12.16 -4.06
N GLY A 175 -22.15 11.38 -3.67
CA GLY A 175 -22.02 9.94 -3.43
C GLY A 175 -21.43 9.20 -4.63
N ALA A 176 -21.91 9.51 -5.84
CA ALA A 176 -21.38 8.92 -7.07
C ALA A 176 -19.90 9.29 -7.32
N ILE A 177 -19.52 10.56 -7.17
CA ILE A 177 -18.14 11.04 -7.42
C ILE A 177 -17.18 10.45 -6.37
N LEU A 178 -17.54 10.52 -5.09
CA LEU A 178 -16.74 9.96 -4.00
C LEU A 178 -16.58 8.46 -4.16
N GLY A 179 -17.68 7.76 -4.48
CA GLY A 179 -17.67 6.33 -4.73
C GLY A 179 -16.86 5.94 -5.96
N ALA A 180 -16.75 6.79 -6.98
CA ALA A 180 -15.86 6.56 -8.11
C ALA A 180 -14.37 6.70 -7.71
N ILE A 181 -14.04 7.77 -6.97
CA ILE A 181 -12.66 8.18 -6.74
C ILE A 181 -12.01 7.40 -5.59
N ILE A 182 -12.68 7.30 -4.44
CA ILE A 182 -12.06 6.79 -3.21
C ILE A 182 -11.59 5.34 -3.35
N PRO A 183 -12.37 4.39 -3.92
CA PRO A 183 -11.91 3.03 -4.09
C PRO A 183 -10.70 2.91 -5.02
N ILE A 184 -10.65 3.72 -6.09
CA ILE A 184 -9.51 3.73 -7.02
C ILE A 184 -8.26 4.17 -6.28
N VAL A 185 -8.34 5.28 -5.53
CA VAL A 185 -7.24 5.75 -4.70
C VAL A 185 -6.85 4.70 -3.66
N GLY A 186 -7.81 3.99 -3.07
CA GLY A 186 -7.58 2.94 -2.07
C GLY A 186 -6.83 1.73 -2.60
N MET A 187 -6.96 1.41 -3.89
CA MET A 187 -6.17 0.37 -4.53
C MET A 187 -4.79 0.85 -5.01
N THR A 188 -4.45 2.11 -4.73
CA THR A 188 -3.19 2.71 -5.15
C THR A 188 -2.34 3.10 -3.94
N PRO A 189 -1.02 3.11 -4.08
CA PRO A 189 -0.10 3.58 -3.05
C PRO A 189 -0.27 5.02 -2.55
N LEU A 190 -1.19 5.82 -3.13
CA LEU A 190 -1.61 7.10 -2.56
C LEU A 190 -2.31 6.93 -1.21
N SER A 191 -2.91 5.76 -0.95
CA SER A 191 -3.74 5.44 0.21
C SER A 191 -4.97 6.34 0.33
N SER A 192 -6.16 5.76 0.14
CA SER A 192 -7.43 6.44 0.38
C SER A 192 -7.57 6.93 1.83
N MET A 193 -6.99 6.21 2.79
CA MET A 193 -6.96 6.61 4.19
C MET A 193 -6.20 7.91 4.38
N VAL A 194 -4.98 8.03 3.81
CA VAL A 194 -4.19 9.26 3.91
C VAL A 194 -4.91 10.43 3.22
N LEU A 195 -5.42 10.22 2.01
CA LEU A 195 -6.13 11.26 1.27
C LEU A 195 -7.37 11.76 2.03
N THR A 196 -8.18 10.85 2.56
CA THR A 196 -9.41 11.22 3.29
C THR A 196 -9.13 11.84 4.67
N ALA A 197 -8.02 11.46 5.31
CA ALA A 197 -7.52 12.11 6.52
C ALA A 197 -7.03 13.54 6.26
N LEU A 198 -6.23 13.74 5.20
CA LEU A 198 -5.67 15.05 4.84
C LEU A 198 -6.74 16.10 4.57
N ILE A 199 -7.85 15.72 3.94
CA ILE A 199 -8.96 16.62 3.63
C ILE A 199 -10.02 16.73 4.73
N GLY A 200 -9.84 16.02 5.85
CA GLY A 200 -10.80 16.04 6.95
C GLY A 200 -12.17 15.43 6.63
N LEU A 201 -12.22 14.42 5.75
CA LEU A 201 -13.49 13.84 5.30
C LEU A 201 -14.19 13.09 6.44
N THR A 202 -15.41 13.49 6.80
CA THR A 202 -16.23 12.84 7.86
C THR A 202 -17.70 12.74 7.42
N GLY A 203 -18.56 12.16 8.25
CA GLY A 203 -20.00 12.08 8.04
C GLY A 203 -20.39 11.15 6.89
N VAL A 204 -21.38 11.56 6.10
CA VAL A 204 -21.86 10.81 4.92
C VAL A 204 -20.76 10.65 3.86
N PRO A 205 -19.99 11.70 3.48
CA PRO A 205 -18.87 11.55 2.56
C PRO A 205 -17.87 10.45 2.96
N MET A 206 -17.55 10.34 4.24
CA MET A 206 -16.64 9.31 4.74
C MET A 206 -17.28 7.92 4.76
N ALA A 207 -18.56 7.81 5.09
CA ALA A 207 -19.29 6.54 4.98
C ALA A 207 -19.33 6.04 3.54
N VAL A 208 -19.48 6.93 2.56
CA VAL A 208 -19.36 6.60 1.13
C VAL A 208 -17.98 6.01 0.87
N GLY A 209 -16.90 6.67 1.31
CA GLY A 209 -15.54 6.14 1.17
C GLY A 209 -15.36 4.74 1.79
N ALA A 210 -15.81 4.55 3.02
CA ALA A 210 -15.72 3.27 3.73
C ALA A 210 -16.45 2.13 3.00
N LEU A 211 -17.73 2.32 2.68
CA LEU A 211 -18.56 1.26 2.13
C LEU A 211 -18.35 1.02 0.63
N THR A 212 -17.85 2.02 -0.10
CA THR A 212 -17.42 1.81 -1.50
C THR A 212 -16.08 1.09 -1.57
N CYS A 213 -15.16 1.30 -0.61
CA CYS A 213 -13.98 0.45 -0.45
C CYS A 213 -14.36 -0.99 -0.09
N TYR A 214 -15.36 -1.20 0.78
CA TYR A 214 -15.92 -2.54 1.02
C TYR A 214 -16.47 -3.17 -0.26
N GLY A 215 -17.31 -2.44 -1.01
CA GLY A 215 -17.83 -2.92 -2.29
C GLY A 215 -16.71 -3.27 -3.28
N SER A 216 -15.69 -2.42 -3.37
CA SER A 216 -14.50 -2.63 -4.20
C SER A 216 -13.76 -3.94 -3.89
N SER A 217 -13.62 -4.30 -2.62
CA SER A 217 -13.08 -5.62 -2.24
C SER A 217 -13.86 -6.78 -2.86
N ILE A 218 -15.20 -6.69 -2.88
CA ILE A 218 -16.07 -7.71 -3.48
C ILE A 218 -15.95 -7.72 -5.01
N VAL A 219 -15.91 -6.55 -5.66
CA VAL A 219 -15.66 -6.41 -7.10
C VAL A 219 -14.34 -7.09 -7.47
N ASN A 220 -13.27 -6.77 -6.74
CA ASN A 220 -11.93 -7.27 -6.99
C ASN A 220 -11.84 -8.77 -6.80
N ALA A 221 -12.47 -9.34 -5.76
CA ALA A 221 -12.53 -10.79 -5.58
C ALA A 221 -13.13 -11.49 -6.80
N ALA A 222 -14.25 -10.96 -7.31
CA ALA A 222 -14.93 -11.50 -8.48
C ALA A 222 -14.09 -11.36 -9.77
N LEU A 223 -13.49 -10.18 -9.99
CA LEU A 223 -12.63 -9.92 -11.15
C LEU A 223 -11.40 -10.83 -11.15
N PHE A 224 -10.66 -10.88 -10.04
CA PHE A 224 -9.44 -11.68 -9.93
C PHE A 224 -9.74 -13.16 -10.17
N LYS A 225 -10.84 -13.67 -9.61
CA LYS A 225 -11.24 -15.06 -9.82
C LYS A 225 -11.64 -15.35 -11.27
N LYS A 226 -12.38 -14.45 -11.93
CA LYS A 226 -12.92 -14.69 -13.28
C LYS A 226 -11.91 -14.42 -14.39
N LEU A 227 -11.06 -13.40 -14.21
CA LEU A 227 -9.98 -13.06 -15.12
C LEU A 227 -8.70 -13.86 -14.86
N LYS A 228 -8.69 -14.71 -13.81
CA LYS A 228 -7.55 -15.54 -13.39
C LYS A 228 -6.30 -14.71 -13.12
N LEU A 229 -6.48 -13.62 -12.36
CA LEU A 229 -5.39 -12.75 -11.94
C LEU A 229 -4.69 -13.38 -10.74
N GLY A 230 -3.39 -13.68 -10.89
CA GLY A 230 -2.57 -14.28 -9.84
C GLY A 230 -2.89 -15.76 -9.58
N THR A 231 -2.74 -16.17 -8.33
CA THR A 231 -2.90 -17.55 -7.86
C THR A 231 -4.30 -17.81 -7.30
N ALA A 232 -4.57 -19.04 -6.85
CA ALA A 232 -5.86 -19.40 -6.27
C ALA A 232 -6.22 -18.63 -4.99
N SER A 233 -5.22 -18.15 -4.22
CA SER A 233 -5.43 -17.36 -3.00
C SER A 233 -5.55 -15.86 -3.25
N THR A 234 -5.06 -15.37 -4.39
CA THR A 234 -5.05 -13.94 -4.76
C THR A 234 -6.45 -13.30 -4.73
N PRO A 235 -7.55 -13.94 -5.21
CA PRO A 235 -8.89 -13.37 -5.11
C PRO A 235 -9.35 -13.13 -3.66
N LEU A 236 -8.93 -13.98 -2.72
CA LEU A 236 -9.24 -13.77 -1.30
C LEU A 236 -8.35 -12.66 -0.72
N ALA A 237 -7.04 -12.69 -1.03
CA ALA A 237 -6.09 -11.68 -0.55
C ALA A 237 -6.52 -10.25 -0.95
N VAL A 238 -6.88 -10.05 -2.21
CA VAL A 238 -7.36 -8.73 -2.71
C VAL A 238 -8.71 -8.32 -2.11
N ALA A 239 -9.55 -9.30 -1.71
CA ALA A 239 -10.82 -9.00 -1.05
C ALA A 239 -10.62 -8.58 0.41
N ILE A 240 -9.65 -9.18 1.09
CA ILE A 240 -9.27 -8.77 2.44
C ILE A 240 -8.62 -7.39 2.40
N GLU A 241 -7.58 -7.23 1.59
CA GLU A 241 -6.85 -5.99 1.47
C GLU A 241 -6.33 -5.83 0.02
N PRO A 242 -6.96 -4.95 -0.79
CA PRO A 242 -6.54 -4.72 -2.17
C PRO A 242 -5.09 -4.30 -2.30
N LEU A 243 -4.53 -3.56 -1.32
CA LEU A 243 -3.12 -3.17 -1.36
C LEU A 243 -2.19 -4.39 -1.43
N THR A 244 -2.55 -5.54 -0.88
CA THR A 244 -1.69 -6.74 -0.90
C THR A 244 -1.37 -7.24 -2.32
N GLN A 245 -2.18 -6.85 -3.32
CA GLN A 245 -2.00 -7.23 -4.72
C GLN A 245 -1.74 -6.00 -5.62
N VAL A 246 -1.12 -4.95 -5.07
CA VAL A 246 -0.89 -3.67 -5.76
C VAL A 246 -0.10 -3.81 -7.06
N ASP A 247 0.81 -4.76 -7.14
CA ASP A 247 1.62 -5.07 -8.30
C ASP A 247 0.78 -5.67 -9.44
N ILE A 248 -0.12 -6.60 -9.12
CA ILE A 248 -1.10 -7.15 -10.07
C ILE A 248 -2.08 -6.06 -10.51
N ILE A 249 -2.58 -5.26 -9.56
CA ILE A 249 -3.53 -4.17 -9.82
C ILE A 249 -2.92 -3.12 -10.74
N SER A 250 -1.73 -2.62 -10.39
CA SER A 250 -1.02 -1.60 -11.16
C SER A 250 -0.55 -2.09 -12.53
N SER A 251 -0.35 -3.40 -12.68
CA SER A 251 -0.05 -4.04 -13.97
C SER A 251 -1.31 -4.22 -14.84
N ASN A 252 -2.50 -4.22 -14.24
CA ASN A 252 -3.78 -4.40 -14.94
C ASN A 252 -4.78 -3.27 -14.61
N PRO A 253 -4.41 -1.98 -14.81
CA PRO A 253 -5.16 -0.86 -14.25
C PRO A 253 -6.54 -0.68 -14.91
N ILE A 254 -6.65 -0.92 -16.22
CA ILE A 254 -7.89 -0.65 -16.97
C ILE A 254 -9.05 -1.54 -16.52
N PRO A 255 -8.95 -2.89 -16.52
CA PRO A 255 -10.05 -3.74 -16.07
C PRO A 255 -10.46 -3.49 -14.62
N ILE A 256 -9.50 -3.22 -13.75
CA ILE A 256 -9.72 -3.08 -12.31
C ILE A 256 -10.31 -1.71 -11.99
N TYR A 257 -9.66 -0.62 -12.40
CA TYR A 257 -10.12 0.73 -12.07
C TYR A 257 -11.43 1.08 -12.76
N ALA A 258 -11.64 0.68 -14.02
CA ALA A 258 -12.90 0.97 -14.72
C ALA A 258 -14.09 0.26 -14.07
N THR A 259 -13.95 -1.01 -13.70
CA THR A 259 -15.05 -1.76 -13.07
C THR A 259 -15.36 -1.21 -11.68
N ASN A 260 -14.32 -0.90 -10.89
CA ASN A 260 -14.50 -0.30 -9.57
C ASN A 260 -15.09 1.11 -9.63
N LEU A 261 -14.76 1.90 -10.66
CA LEU A 261 -15.35 3.22 -10.87
C LEU A 261 -16.87 3.13 -10.95
N PHE A 262 -17.41 2.29 -11.85
CA PHE A 262 -18.85 2.18 -12.05
C PHE A 262 -19.57 1.54 -10.85
N SER A 263 -18.99 0.49 -10.28
CA SER A 263 -19.55 -0.14 -9.07
C SER A 263 -19.57 0.82 -7.88
N GLY A 264 -18.49 1.59 -7.72
CA GLY A 264 -18.33 2.58 -6.68
C GLY A 264 -19.30 3.74 -6.81
N MET A 265 -19.57 4.24 -8.03
CA MET A 265 -20.58 5.26 -8.26
C MET A 265 -21.96 4.83 -7.75
N VAL A 266 -22.41 3.63 -8.12
CA VAL A 266 -23.72 3.11 -7.70
C VAL A 266 -23.74 2.86 -6.19
N SER A 267 -22.69 2.26 -5.66
CA SER A 267 -22.58 1.99 -4.21
C SER A 267 -22.58 3.27 -3.39
N GLY A 268 -21.92 4.33 -3.86
CA GLY A 268 -21.91 5.63 -3.18
C GLY A 268 -23.27 6.33 -3.15
N ILE A 269 -24.08 6.17 -4.21
CA ILE A 269 -25.49 6.61 -4.22
C ILE A 269 -26.30 5.85 -3.17
N VAL A 270 -26.11 4.52 -3.06
CA VAL A 270 -26.78 3.70 -2.05
C VAL A 270 -26.44 4.17 -0.64
N VAL A 271 -25.15 4.35 -0.33
CA VAL A 271 -24.72 4.82 1.00
C VAL A 271 -25.34 6.17 1.34
N THR A 272 -25.36 7.08 0.37
CA THR A 272 -25.97 8.41 0.52
C THR A 272 -27.48 8.31 0.75
N PHE A 273 -28.17 7.42 0.03
CA PHE A 273 -29.61 7.20 0.19
C PHE A 273 -29.97 6.75 1.61
N PHE A 274 -29.16 5.85 2.20
CA PHE A 274 -29.35 5.41 3.59
C PHE A 274 -28.85 6.44 4.63
N GLY A 275 -28.14 7.49 4.20
CA GLY A 275 -27.67 8.55 5.09
C GLY A 275 -26.66 8.09 6.14
N LEU A 276 -25.91 7.02 5.85
CA LEU A 276 -24.94 6.43 6.79
C LEU A 276 -23.79 7.39 7.07
N LYS A 277 -23.24 7.37 8.28
CA LYS A 277 -22.22 8.32 8.73
C LYS A 277 -21.02 7.63 9.36
N VAL A 278 -19.84 8.18 9.12
CA VAL A 278 -18.61 7.81 9.83
C VAL A 278 -18.03 9.08 10.45
N PRO A 279 -17.93 9.18 11.79
CA PRO A 279 -17.58 10.44 12.45
C PRO A 279 -16.07 10.73 12.47
N VAL A 280 -15.24 9.80 12.03
CA VAL A 280 -13.79 9.88 12.04
C VAL A 280 -13.24 9.92 10.62
N THR A 281 -12.10 10.59 10.42
CA THR A 281 -11.45 10.68 9.11
C THR A 281 -10.65 9.43 8.78
N GLY A 282 -10.21 9.27 7.54
CA GLY A 282 -9.26 8.21 7.17
C GLY A 282 -9.85 6.80 7.08
N MET A 283 -11.17 6.63 7.21
CA MET A 283 -11.80 5.32 7.25
C MET A 283 -12.15 4.72 5.88
N ALA A 284 -11.41 5.09 4.84
CA ALA A 284 -11.60 4.55 3.49
C ALA A 284 -10.90 3.19 3.36
N THR A 285 -11.26 2.26 4.24
CA THR A 285 -10.71 0.92 4.36
C THR A 285 -11.85 -0.09 4.30
N PRO A 286 -11.73 -1.23 3.59
CA PRO A 286 -12.88 -2.10 3.32
C PRO A 286 -13.57 -2.63 4.58
N TRP A 287 -12.83 -3.33 5.42
CA TRP A 287 -13.40 -4.06 6.57
C TRP A 287 -13.46 -3.20 7.84
N ALA A 288 -12.40 -2.45 8.13
CA ALA A 288 -12.41 -1.54 9.26
C ALA A 288 -13.43 -0.40 9.06
N GLY A 289 -13.53 0.17 7.84
CA GLY A 289 -14.56 1.15 7.51
C GLY A 289 -15.98 0.60 7.64
N LEU A 290 -16.23 -0.64 7.22
CA LEU A 290 -17.51 -1.32 7.45
C LEU A 290 -17.85 -1.43 8.94
N LEU A 291 -16.90 -1.89 9.77
CA LEU A 291 -17.10 -2.03 11.22
C LEU A 291 -17.38 -0.68 11.89
N VAL A 292 -16.63 0.36 11.54
CA VAL A 292 -16.86 1.71 12.06
C VAL A 292 -18.23 2.24 11.61
N THR A 293 -18.65 1.95 10.39
CA THR A 293 -19.99 2.33 9.92
C THR A 293 -21.08 1.60 10.72
N LEU A 294 -20.93 0.30 10.98
CA LEU A 294 -21.85 -0.48 11.82
C LEU A 294 -21.92 0.05 13.26
N GLY A 295 -20.79 0.44 13.83
CA GLY A 295 -20.72 0.98 15.20
C GLY A 295 -21.35 2.36 15.38
N ASN A 296 -21.52 3.13 14.29
CA ASN A 296 -21.97 4.53 14.35
C ASN A 296 -23.35 4.78 13.71
N ASN A 297 -24.04 3.73 13.27
CA ASN A 297 -25.35 3.83 12.62
C ASN A 297 -26.29 2.72 13.10
N ALA A 298 -27.58 2.82 12.77
CA ALA A 298 -28.51 1.74 13.06
C ALA A 298 -28.12 0.46 12.31
N ILE A 299 -27.88 -0.62 13.06
CA ILE A 299 -27.34 -1.88 12.54
C ILE A 299 -28.19 -2.42 11.38
N GLN A 300 -29.52 -2.44 11.53
CA GLN A 300 -30.43 -2.95 10.50
C GLN A 300 -30.31 -2.17 9.18
N THR A 301 -30.28 -0.83 9.24
CA THR A 301 -30.14 0.02 8.05
C THR A 301 -28.79 -0.16 7.37
N THR A 302 -27.74 -0.30 8.18
CA THR A 302 -26.37 -0.49 7.68
C THR A 302 -26.23 -1.85 7.02
N LEU A 303 -26.73 -2.92 7.64
CA LEU A 303 -26.71 -4.27 7.07
C LEU A 303 -27.49 -4.36 5.76
N LEU A 304 -28.64 -3.69 5.67
CA LEU A 304 -29.41 -3.62 4.43
C LEU A 304 -28.63 -2.89 3.31
N ALA A 305 -28.01 -1.75 3.63
CA ALA A 305 -27.16 -1.03 2.68
C ALA A 305 -25.97 -1.89 2.23
N VAL A 306 -25.32 -2.60 3.15
CA VAL A 306 -24.19 -3.51 2.88
C VAL A 306 -24.62 -4.67 1.99
N ALA A 307 -25.81 -5.25 2.22
CA ALA A 307 -26.35 -6.31 1.38
C ALA A 307 -26.57 -5.81 -0.06
N ILE A 308 -27.17 -4.63 -0.23
CA ILE A 308 -27.37 -4.00 -1.54
C ILE A 308 -26.03 -3.73 -2.23
N ILE A 309 -25.07 -3.15 -1.52
CA ILE A 309 -23.72 -2.86 -2.04
C ILE A 309 -23.01 -4.15 -2.45
N THR A 310 -23.15 -5.23 -1.67
CA THR A 310 -22.56 -6.54 -1.99
C THR A 310 -23.13 -7.10 -3.28
N VAL A 311 -24.46 -7.05 -3.46
CA VAL A 311 -25.12 -7.51 -4.69
C VAL A 311 -24.68 -6.68 -5.89
N VAL A 312 -24.70 -5.35 -5.77
CA VAL A 312 -24.23 -4.42 -6.81
C VAL A 312 -22.78 -4.72 -7.19
N SER A 313 -21.91 -4.89 -6.20
CA SER A 313 -20.47 -5.14 -6.40
C SER A 313 -20.22 -6.48 -7.09
N LEU A 314 -20.94 -7.54 -6.70
CA LEU A 314 -20.87 -8.83 -7.40
C LEU A 314 -21.32 -8.70 -8.86
N MET A 315 -22.45 -8.03 -9.10
CA MET A 315 -22.96 -7.81 -10.46
C MET A 315 -21.94 -7.09 -11.34
N PHE A 316 -21.35 -5.99 -10.86
CA PHE A 316 -20.32 -5.26 -11.59
C PHE A 316 -19.03 -6.06 -11.75
N GLY A 317 -18.61 -6.83 -10.75
CA GLY A 317 -17.45 -7.71 -10.86
C GLY A 317 -17.61 -8.77 -11.96
N PHE A 318 -18.79 -9.39 -12.06
CA PHE A 318 -19.08 -10.32 -13.16
C PHE A 318 -19.18 -9.61 -14.51
N LEU A 319 -19.85 -8.46 -14.57
CA LEU A 319 -19.99 -7.70 -15.82
C LEU A 319 -18.63 -7.20 -16.32
N GLY A 320 -17.79 -6.67 -15.44
CA GLY A 320 -16.42 -6.27 -15.75
C GLY A 320 -15.60 -7.45 -16.28
N ALA A 321 -15.69 -8.62 -15.64
CA ALA A 321 -14.99 -9.81 -16.13
C ALA A 321 -15.47 -10.25 -17.53
N LEU A 322 -16.74 -10.05 -17.87
CA LEU A 322 -17.26 -10.33 -19.21
C LEU A 322 -16.75 -9.31 -20.24
N VAL A 323 -16.80 -8.02 -19.92
CA VAL A 323 -16.32 -6.93 -20.78
C VAL A 323 -14.82 -7.08 -21.07
N PHE A 324 -14.02 -7.38 -20.05
CA PHE A 324 -12.57 -7.48 -20.15
C PHE A 324 -12.05 -8.90 -20.42
N LYS A 325 -12.93 -9.85 -20.78
CA LYS A 325 -12.54 -11.26 -21.04
C LYS A 325 -11.45 -11.43 -22.10
N ARG A 326 -11.40 -10.52 -23.09
CA ARG A 326 -10.42 -10.51 -24.19
C ARG A 326 -9.31 -9.48 -24.02
N TYR A 327 -9.30 -8.79 -22.89
CA TYR A 327 -8.27 -7.80 -22.59
C TYR A 327 -6.94 -8.50 -22.31
N ARG A 328 -5.83 -7.93 -22.78
CA ARG A 328 -4.51 -8.50 -22.51
C ARG A 328 -4.15 -8.29 -21.05
N ILE A 329 -4.09 -9.38 -20.29
CA ILE A 329 -3.72 -9.38 -18.88
C ILE A 329 -2.22 -9.59 -18.78
N GLU A 330 -1.57 -8.78 -17.95
CA GLU A 330 -0.19 -9.03 -17.56
C GLU A 330 -0.14 -9.99 -16.37
N ALA A 331 0.54 -11.12 -16.56
CA ALA A 331 0.89 -12.02 -15.47
C ALA A 331 2.04 -11.40 -14.67
N VAL A 332 1.82 -11.20 -13.37
CA VAL A 332 2.89 -10.85 -12.43
C VAL A 332 3.30 -12.14 -11.72
N ASP A 333 4.60 -12.44 -11.73
CA ASP A 333 5.15 -13.62 -11.09
C ASP A 333 5.06 -13.45 -9.57
N ASN A 334 4.40 -14.39 -8.89
CA ASN A 334 4.04 -14.29 -7.47
C ASN A 334 5.06 -14.98 -6.55
N THR A 335 6.34 -15.03 -6.91
CA THR A 335 7.35 -15.50 -5.96
C THR A 335 7.53 -14.42 -4.88
N PRO A 336 7.20 -14.69 -3.60
CA PRO A 336 7.68 -13.84 -2.52
C PRO A 336 9.20 -13.99 -2.47
N GLU A 337 9.93 -13.15 -3.19
CA GLU A 337 11.39 -13.01 -3.04
C GLU A 337 11.69 -12.24 -1.75
N PHE A 338 11.29 -12.81 -0.62
CA PHE A 338 12.09 -12.69 0.60
C PHE A 338 13.00 -13.91 0.63
N GLU A 339 13.94 -13.97 -0.32
CA GLU A 339 15.19 -14.68 -0.06
C GLU A 339 15.90 -13.90 1.05
N GLY A 340 15.56 -14.23 2.30
CA GLY A 340 16.50 -14.05 3.39
C GLY A 340 17.74 -14.81 2.99
N THR A 341 18.77 -14.08 2.56
CA THR A 341 20.10 -14.60 2.30
C THR A 341 20.59 -15.31 3.56
N THR A 342 20.36 -16.61 3.61
CA THR A 342 21.20 -17.54 4.37
C THR A 342 22.28 -17.94 3.37
N GLU A 343 23.37 -17.19 3.39
CA GLU A 343 24.74 -17.62 3.07
C GLU A 343 25.59 -16.36 2.91
N VAL A 344 26.28 -15.99 4.00
CA VAL A 344 27.55 -15.27 3.88
C VAL A 344 28.54 -16.29 3.33
N THR A 345 28.53 -16.52 2.02
CA THR A 345 29.67 -17.12 1.34
C THR A 345 30.48 -16.00 0.74
N SER A 346 31.40 -15.47 1.56
CA SER A 346 32.42 -14.57 1.04
C SER A 346 33.23 -15.31 -0.03
N GLU A 347 33.45 -14.67 -1.17
CA GLU A 347 34.37 -15.15 -2.21
C GLU A 347 35.83 -15.29 -1.73
N LYS A 348 36.14 -15.01 -0.46
CA LYS A 348 37.47 -15.18 0.13
C LYS A 348 37.77 -16.57 0.70
N GLU A 349 36.80 -17.47 0.79
CA GLU A 349 37.05 -18.82 1.35
C GLU A 349 37.38 -19.88 0.30
N LYS A 350 37.13 -19.61 -1.00
CA LYS A 350 37.51 -20.52 -2.10
C LYS A 350 39.00 -20.48 -2.47
N GLU A 351 39.75 -19.46 -2.03
CA GLU A 351 41.21 -19.41 -2.21
C GLU A 351 42.00 -20.02 -1.04
N ALA A 352 41.42 -20.12 0.16
CA ALA A 352 42.12 -20.66 1.34
C ALA A 352 42.20 -22.19 1.40
N VAL A 353 41.37 -22.90 0.63
CA VAL A 353 41.34 -24.38 0.61
C VAL A 353 42.26 -24.98 -0.45
N LYS A 354 42.84 -24.17 -1.35
CA LYS A 354 43.81 -24.63 -2.37
C LYS A 354 45.28 -24.62 -1.92
N THR A 355 45.59 -24.14 -0.72
CA THR A 355 46.97 -23.92 -0.23
C THR A 355 47.32 -24.65 1.07
N LYS A 356 46.67 -25.79 1.35
CA LYS A 356 47.15 -26.76 2.35
C LYS A 356 47.14 -28.18 1.80
N GLY A 357 47.83 -28.37 0.68
CA GLY A 357 48.35 -29.66 0.27
C GLY A 357 49.81 -29.78 0.68
N GLY A 358 50.11 -30.75 1.55
CA GLY A 358 51.47 -31.17 1.90
C GLY A 358 51.79 -31.00 3.38
N VAL A 359 51.82 -32.09 4.14
CA VAL A 359 53.05 -32.71 4.68
C VAL A 359 52.74 -34.17 5.06
N THR A 360 53.67 -35.04 4.67
CA THR A 360 53.86 -36.48 4.89
C THR A 360 53.84 -36.96 6.34
N TYR A 361 53.34 -38.18 6.57
CA TYR A 361 53.91 -39.10 7.56
C TYR A 361 53.86 -40.55 7.02
N GLU A 362 55.04 -41.08 6.66
CA GLU A 362 55.32 -42.52 6.69
C GLU A 362 55.60 -42.94 8.14
N HIS A 363 55.04 -44.07 8.58
CA HIS A 363 55.80 -45.04 9.36
C HIS A 363 55.12 -46.42 9.32
N SER A 364 55.91 -47.39 8.87
CA SER A 364 55.64 -48.84 8.80
C SER A 364 55.88 -49.53 10.16
N TYR A 365 55.24 -50.69 10.38
CA TYR A 365 55.52 -51.88 11.23
C TYR A 365 54.15 -52.49 11.62
N GLY A 366 53.79 -53.77 11.45
CA GLY A 366 54.53 -55.02 11.26
C GLY A 366 54.27 -55.97 12.45
N HIS A 367 53.50 -57.06 12.24
CA HIS A 367 53.23 -58.23 13.13
C HIS A 367 52.48 -57.92 14.46
N GLN A 368 51.53 -58.71 14.97
CA GLN A 368 51.14 -60.13 14.86
C GLN A 368 49.62 -60.30 14.73
#